data_AF-A0A0R2Q4J1-F1
#
_entry.id   AF-A0A0R2Q4J1-F1
#
_cell.length_a   1.000
_cell.length_b   1.000
_cell.length_c   1.000
_cell.angle_alpha   90.00
_cell.angle_beta   90.00
_cell.angle_gamma   90.00
#
_symmetry.space_group_name_H-M   'P 1'
#
loop_
_entity.id
_entity.type
_entity.pdbx_description
1 polymer ?
#
loop_
_entity_poly.entity_id
_entity_poly.type
_entity_poly.pdbx_seq_one_letter_code
_entity_poly.pdbx_strand_id
1 'polypeptide(L)'
;MDFRDLFSVWCISLSFIFTIPQAYRVVRRNTVEGISVPSQLQNVSGSILWVVYGIASSTHLVVLANVMTICGFGTVVAMQVRLKAVSLTRALTVEIRAARTRHLVGVSVVTFIMVVVMSASWGIYGVMIKDLYVALPNVVIVPSALFISVRAIQSHRRYGSSTTAKVNSLSN
;
A
#
# COMPACT_ATOMS: atom_id res chain seq x y z
N MET A 1 -11.08 25.35 13.25
CA MET A 1 -10.41 24.39 12.35
C MET A 1 -9.56 25.19 11.39
N ASP A 2 -8.25 25.04 11.51
CA ASP A 2 -7.32 25.64 10.56
C ASP A 2 -7.08 24.68 9.37
N PHE A 3 -6.29 25.12 8.38
CA PHE A 3 -5.96 24.29 7.21
C PHE A 3 -5.25 22.99 7.60
N ARG A 4 -4.44 23.01 8.66
CA ARG A 4 -3.69 21.85 9.13
C ARG A 4 -4.60 20.81 9.74
N ASP A 5 -5.61 21.21 10.50
CA ASP A 5 -6.62 20.31 11.06
C ASP A 5 -7.38 19.60 9.94
N LEU A 6 -7.86 20.37 8.95
CA LEU A 6 -8.59 19.82 7.81
C LEU A 6 -7.72 18.85 6.99
N PHE A 7 -6.46 19.23 6.75
CA PHE A 7 -5.51 18.39 6.02
C PHE A 7 -5.10 17.13 6.80
N SER A 8 -5.06 17.22 8.14
CA SER A 8 -4.83 16.06 9.02
C SER A 8 -5.97 15.05 8.91
N VAL A 9 -7.22 15.53 8.94
CA VAL A 9 -8.41 14.70 8.71
C VAL A 9 -8.37 14.06 7.33
N TRP A 10 -7.95 14.80 6.30
CA TRP A 10 -7.76 14.25 4.96
C TRP A 10 -6.74 13.11 4.92
N CYS A 11 -5.56 13.29 5.51
CA CYS A 11 -4.50 12.27 5.54
C CYS A 11 -4.95 10.98 6.23
N ILE A 12 -5.66 11.10 7.35
CA ILE A 12 -6.18 9.93 8.05
C ILE A 12 -7.31 9.27 7.27
N SER A 13 -8.26 10.02 6.69
CA SER A 13 -9.33 9.45 5.88
C SER A 13 -8.79 8.67 4.67
N LEU A 14 -7.75 9.19 4.00
CA LEU A 14 -7.06 8.44 2.94
C LEU A 14 -6.48 7.13 3.45
N SER A 15 -5.84 7.15 4.62
CA SER A 15 -5.30 5.93 5.27
C SER A 15 -6.41 4.89 5.48
N PHE A 16 -7.63 5.33 5.85
CA PHE A 16 -8.77 4.44 6.08
C PHE A 16 -9.21 3.79 4.76
N ILE A 17 -9.34 4.60 3.71
CA ILE A 17 -9.74 4.14 2.37
C ILE A 17 -8.72 3.14 1.81
N PHE A 18 -7.44 3.28 2.14
CA PHE A 18 -6.41 2.38 1.63
C PHE A 18 -6.41 1.02 2.33
N THR A 19 -6.60 0.99 3.65
CA THR A 19 -6.43 -0.26 4.42
C THR A 19 -7.72 -1.05 4.63
N ILE A 20 -8.85 -0.36 4.88
CA ILE A 20 -10.09 -1.04 5.31
C ILE A 20 -10.76 -1.87 4.22
N PRO A 21 -10.90 -1.40 2.95
CA PRO A 21 -11.59 -2.17 1.92
C PRO A 21 -10.94 -3.54 1.68
N GLN A 22 -9.62 -3.63 1.78
CA GLN A 22 -8.89 -4.89 1.62
C GLN A 22 -9.16 -5.84 2.81
N ALA A 23 -9.08 -5.34 4.05
CA ALA A 23 -9.40 -6.11 5.24
C ALA A 23 -10.85 -6.61 5.23
N TYR A 24 -11.79 -5.75 4.86
CA TYR A 24 -13.19 -6.11 4.70
C TYR A 24 -13.39 -7.18 3.62
N ARG A 25 -12.74 -7.05 2.46
CA ARG A 25 -12.84 -8.03 1.37
C ARG A 25 -12.40 -9.41 1.83
N VAL A 26 -11.26 -9.54 2.49
CA VAL A 26 -10.73 -10.85 2.90
C VAL A 26 -11.60 -11.53 3.94
N VAL A 27 -12.13 -10.77 4.90
CA VAL A 27 -13.04 -11.27 5.92
C VAL A 27 -14.37 -11.70 5.29
N ARG A 28 -14.98 -10.83 4.47
CA ARG A 28 -16.30 -11.10 3.86
C ARG A 28 -16.27 -12.23 2.84
N ARG A 29 -15.23 -12.27 1.99
CA ARG A 29 -15.12 -13.25 0.89
C ARG A 29 -14.41 -14.53 1.33
N ASN A 30 -13.90 -14.59 2.56
CA ASN A 30 -13.16 -15.72 3.11
C ASN A 30 -12.05 -16.23 2.17
N THR A 31 -11.34 -15.31 1.52
CA THR A 31 -10.25 -15.61 0.57
C THR A 31 -9.14 -14.57 0.67
N VAL A 32 -7.91 -15.04 0.46
CA VAL A 32 -6.68 -14.23 0.44
C VAL A 32 -5.91 -14.39 -0.88
N GLU A 33 -6.55 -14.98 -1.89
CA GLU A 33 -5.94 -15.15 -3.20
C GLU A 33 -5.54 -13.80 -3.83
N GLY A 34 -4.37 -13.81 -4.48
CA GLY A 34 -3.77 -12.62 -5.10
C GLY A 34 -3.13 -11.63 -4.12
N ILE A 35 -3.11 -11.91 -2.80
CA ILE A 35 -2.47 -11.04 -1.80
C ILE A 35 -1.08 -11.57 -1.44
N SER A 36 -0.06 -10.73 -1.62
CA SER A 36 1.33 -11.02 -1.25
C SER A 36 1.53 -10.98 0.27
N VAL A 37 1.76 -12.13 0.91
CA VAL A 37 2.05 -12.24 2.35
C VAL A 37 3.26 -11.38 2.77
N PRO A 38 4.43 -11.42 2.08
CA PRO A 38 5.57 -10.60 2.46
C PRO A 38 5.28 -9.10 2.46
N SER A 39 4.46 -8.62 1.50
CA SER A 39 4.06 -7.22 1.45
C SER A 39 3.19 -6.83 2.64
N GLN A 40 2.27 -7.70 3.07
CA GLN A 40 1.43 -7.44 4.24
C GLN A 40 2.26 -7.39 5.53
N LEU A 41 3.21 -8.32 5.69
CA LEU A 41 4.11 -8.33 6.85
C LEU A 41 5.02 -7.10 6.88
N GLN A 42 5.61 -6.72 5.74
CA GLN A 42 6.41 -5.49 5.63
C GLN A 42 5.59 -4.26 6.05
N ASN A 43 4.32 -4.17 5.64
CA ASN A 43 3.47 -3.04 6.03
C ASN A 43 3.17 -3.03 7.53
N VAL A 44 2.93 -4.20 8.15
CA VAL A 44 2.73 -4.29 9.60
C VAL A 44 4.00 -3.88 10.35
N SER A 45 5.16 -4.42 9.98
CA SER A 45 6.44 -4.10 10.62
C SER A 45 6.83 -2.63 10.44
N GLY A 46 6.66 -2.10 9.22
CA GLY A 46 6.87 -0.69 8.92
C GLY A 46 5.96 0.21 9.77
N SER A 47 4.68 -0.14 9.91
CA SER A 47 3.76 0.63 10.76
C SER A 47 4.09 0.55 12.24
N ILE A 48 4.62 -0.57 12.74
CA ILE A 48 5.13 -0.65 14.12
C ILE A 48 6.26 0.35 14.32
N LEU A 49 7.23 0.42 13.40
CA LEU A 49 8.31 1.41 13.45
C LEU A 49 7.76 2.85 13.42
N TRP A 50 6.76 3.12 12.59
CA TRP A 50 6.12 4.44 12.53
C TRP A 50 5.32 4.79 13.79
N VAL A 51 4.72 3.81 14.48
CA VAL A 51 4.09 4.04 15.79
C VAL A 51 5.16 4.44 16.81
N VAL A 52 6.27 3.69 16.89
CA VAL A 52 7.39 4.02 17.79
C VAL A 52 7.93 5.42 17.48
N TYR A 53 8.15 5.71 16.20
CA TYR A 53 8.57 7.03 15.73
C TYR A 53 7.60 8.14 16.14
N GLY A 54 6.30 7.93 15.90
CA GLY A 54 5.28 8.93 16.20
C GLY A 54 5.13 9.19 17.70
N ILE A 55 5.31 8.18 18.54
CA ILE A 55 5.38 8.34 20.00
C ILE A 55 6.63 9.14 20.38
N ALA A 56 7.80 8.74 19.87
CA ALA A 56 9.08 9.41 20.17
C ALA A 56 9.11 10.88 19.72
N SER A 57 8.46 11.18 18.58
CA SER A 57 8.43 12.52 17.99
C SER A 57 7.19 13.33 18.41
N SER A 58 6.34 12.78 19.28
CA SER A 58 5.07 13.39 19.72
C SER A 58 4.12 13.77 18.56
N THR A 59 4.16 13.00 17.47
CA THR A 59 3.32 13.20 16.29
C THR A 59 2.14 12.24 16.33
N HIS A 60 1.11 12.60 17.11
CA HIS A 60 -0.06 11.74 17.36
C HIS A 60 -0.81 11.29 16.11
N LEU A 61 -0.86 12.11 15.05
CA LEU A 61 -1.52 11.72 13.80
C LEU A 61 -0.80 10.56 13.11
N VAL A 62 0.53 10.54 13.12
CA VAL A 62 1.34 9.45 12.56
C VAL A 62 1.12 8.17 13.37
N VAL A 63 1.03 8.27 14.70
CA VAL A 63 0.68 7.13 15.57
C VAL A 63 -0.69 6.59 15.20
N LEU A 64 -1.71 7.44 15.18
CA LEU A 64 -3.09 7.03 14.92
C LEU A 64 -3.22 6.37 13.54
N ALA A 65 -2.60 6.97 12.51
CA ALA A 65 -2.59 6.43 11.15
C ALA A 65 -1.88 5.08 11.05
N ASN A 66 -0.83 4.83 11.83
CA ASN A 66 -0.13 3.55 11.76
C ASN A 66 -0.76 2.46 12.64
N VAL A 67 -1.40 2.81 13.75
CA VAL A 67 -2.20 1.87 14.56
C VAL A 67 -3.33 1.29 13.72
N MET A 68 -4.07 2.13 12.98
CA MET A 68 -5.13 1.63 12.10
C MET A 68 -4.58 0.78 10.94
N THR A 69 -3.39 1.11 10.42
CA THR A 69 -2.75 0.33 9.36
C THR A 69 -2.36 -1.06 9.87
N ILE A 70 -1.86 -1.15 11.11
CA ILE A 70 -1.62 -2.43 11.80
C ILE A 70 -2.93 -3.22 11.93
N CYS A 71 -4.04 -2.60 12.34
CA CYS A 71 -5.32 -3.29 12.43
C CYS A 71 -5.79 -3.85 11.07
N GLY A 72 -5.71 -3.05 10.01
CA GLY A 72 -6.15 -3.47 8.68
C GLY A 72 -5.28 -4.56 8.07
N PHE A 73 -3.97 -4.35 7.98
CA PHE A 73 -3.05 -5.36 7.42
C PHE A 73 -2.86 -6.56 8.35
N GLY A 74 -2.91 -6.35 9.67
CA GLY A 74 -2.91 -7.44 10.65
C GLY A 74 -4.12 -8.35 10.50
N THR A 75 -5.30 -7.81 10.21
CA THR A 75 -6.50 -8.62 9.88
C THR A 75 -6.27 -9.45 8.61
N VAL A 76 -5.63 -8.88 7.59
CA VAL A 76 -5.28 -9.61 6.36
C VAL A 76 -4.31 -10.75 6.64
N VAL A 77 -3.23 -10.49 7.40
CA VAL A 77 -2.26 -11.51 7.81
C VAL A 77 -2.92 -12.61 8.64
N ALA A 78 -3.81 -12.25 9.58
CA ALA A 78 -4.55 -13.22 10.38
C ALA A 78 -5.42 -14.14 9.51
N MET A 79 -6.10 -13.59 8.50
CA MET A 79 -6.84 -14.37 7.51
C MET A 79 -5.92 -15.25 6.66
N GLN A 80 -4.73 -14.79 6.29
CA GLN A 80 -3.74 -15.58 5.54
C GLN A 80 -3.25 -16.80 6.33
N VAL A 81 -3.04 -16.65 7.64
CA VAL A 81 -2.70 -17.77 8.53
C VAL A 81 -3.89 -18.71 8.70
N ARG A 82 -5.10 -18.16 8.96
CA ARG A 82 -6.33 -18.94 9.14
C ARG A 82 -6.66 -19.81 7.93
N LEU A 83 -6.50 -19.26 6.72
CA LEU A 83 -6.76 -19.95 5.45
C LEU A 83 -5.57 -20.80 4.98
N LYS A 84 -4.55 -21.00 5.81
CA LYS A 84 -3.34 -21.80 5.54
C LYS A 84 -2.55 -21.34 4.30
N ALA A 85 -2.72 -20.09 3.87
CA ALA A 85 -1.89 -19.49 2.82
C ALA A 85 -0.43 -19.31 3.27
N VAL A 86 -0.20 -19.18 4.57
CA VAL A 86 1.13 -19.20 5.19
C VAL A 86 1.04 -19.85 6.58
N SER A 87 2.11 -20.52 7.04
CA SER A 87 2.16 -20.97 8.44
C SER A 87 2.52 -19.80 9.36
N LEU A 88 2.06 -19.82 10.61
CA LEU A 88 2.41 -18.81 11.62
C LEU A 88 3.92 -18.65 11.77
N THR A 89 4.65 -19.76 11.79
CA THR A 89 6.12 -19.78 11.86
C THR A 89 6.75 -19.07 10.66
N ARG A 90 6.22 -19.28 9.45
CA ARG A 90 6.69 -18.58 8.24
C ARG A 90 6.30 -17.10 8.28
N ALA A 91 5.10 -16.74 8.72
CA ALA A 91 4.72 -15.33 8.88
C ALA A 91 5.72 -14.57 9.77
N LEU A 92 6.23 -15.21 10.83
CA LEU A 92 7.24 -14.63 11.72
C LEU A 92 8.67 -14.62 11.15
N THR A 93 9.03 -15.51 10.21
CA THR A 93 10.39 -15.62 9.63
C THR A 93 10.54 -15.06 8.21
N VAL A 94 9.44 -14.64 7.56
CA VAL A 94 9.42 -14.28 6.14
C VAL A 94 10.26 -13.04 5.82
N GLU A 95 10.50 -12.11 6.76
CA GLU A 95 11.28 -10.90 6.47
C GLU A 95 12.69 -11.20 5.90
N ILE A 96 13.32 -12.30 6.33
CA ILE A 96 14.65 -12.71 5.86
C ILE A 96 14.61 -13.31 4.44
N ARG A 97 13.49 -13.92 4.04
CA ARG A 97 13.34 -14.64 2.75
C ARG A 97 12.61 -13.83 1.68
N ALA A 98 11.82 -12.84 2.08
CA ALA A 98 11.03 -11.96 1.21
C ALA A 98 11.89 -11.23 0.17
N ALA A 99 13.14 -10.93 0.50
CA ALA A 99 14.12 -10.31 -0.40
C ALA A 99 14.47 -11.17 -1.64
N ARG A 100 14.10 -12.47 -1.68
CA ARG A 100 14.48 -13.41 -2.74
C ARG A 100 13.38 -13.83 -3.71
N THR A 101 12.12 -13.44 -3.48
CA THR A 101 11.00 -13.86 -4.35
C THR A 101 10.73 -12.87 -5.48
N ARG A 102 10.73 -13.35 -6.73
CA ARG A 102 10.50 -12.59 -7.98
C ARG A 102 9.17 -12.94 -8.67
N HIS A 103 8.04 -12.84 -7.96
CA HIS A 103 6.73 -12.93 -8.62
C HIS A 103 5.95 -11.64 -8.39
N LEU A 104 6.01 -10.76 -9.38
CA LEU A 104 5.23 -9.53 -9.49
C LEU A 104 4.05 -9.83 -10.41
N VAL A 105 2.88 -10.12 -9.84
CA VAL A 105 1.63 -10.29 -10.60
C VAL A 105 0.85 -8.98 -10.61
N GLY A 106 0.42 -8.56 -11.80
CA GLY A 106 -0.65 -7.57 -12.03
C GLY A 106 -0.45 -6.18 -11.42
N VAL A 107 0.27 -5.29 -12.11
CA VAL A 107 0.42 -3.89 -11.69
C VAL A 107 -0.90 -3.14 -11.90
N SER A 108 -1.65 -2.91 -10.82
CA SER A 108 -2.88 -2.12 -10.85
C SER A 108 -2.54 -0.62 -10.94
N VAL A 109 -2.88 -0.01 -12.08
CA VAL A 109 -2.72 1.45 -12.32
C VAL A 109 -3.40 2.26 -11.21
N VAL A 110 -4.60 1.86 -10.80
CA VAL A 110 -5.37 2.53 -9.74
C VAL A 110 -4.63 2.49 -8.42
N THR A 111 -4.01 1.36 -8.09
CA THR A 111 -3.24 1.20 -6.85
C THR A 111 -2.05 2.15 -6.81
N PHE A 112 -1.31 2.29 -7.92
CA PHE A 112 -0.16 3.20 -7.94
C PHE A 112 -0.58 4.68 -7.96
N ILE A 113 -1.69 5.04 -8.61
CA ILE A 113 -2.25 6.41 -8.52
C ILE A 113 -2.65 6.72 -7.06
N MET A 114 -3.29 5.78 -6.37
CA MET A 114 -3.63 5.94 -4.95
C MET A 114 -2.38 6.10 -4.08
N VAL A 115 -1.30 5.36 -4.36
CA VAL A 115 -0.02 5.50 -3.66
C VAL A 115 0.59 6.88 -3.89
N VAL A 116 0.49 7.44 -5.10
CA VAL A 116 0.94 8.81 -5.39
C VAL A 116 0.18 9.83 -4.55
N VAL A 117 -1.16 9.75 -4.53
CA VAL A 117 -2.00 10.69 -3.76
C VAL A 117 -1.73 10.58 -2.26
N MET A 118 -1.65 9.35 -1.75
CA MET A 118 -1.34 9.07 -0.36
C MET A 118 0.03 9.63 0.03
N SER A 119 1.06 9.32 -0.76
CA SER A 119 2.42 9.70 -0.45
C SER A 119 2.62 11.20 -0.56
N ALA A 120 2.03 11.85 -1.58
CA ALA A 120 2.04 13.30 -1.67
C ALA A 120 1.36 13.96 -0.46
N SER A 121 0.23 13.40 0.00
CA SER A 121 -0.48 13.92 1.18
C SER A 121 0.37 13.84 2.44
N TRP A 122 1.00 12.70 2.73
CA TRP A 122 1.92 12.55 3.86
C TRP A 122 3.20 13.37 3.73
N GLY A 123 3.72 13.55 2.51
CA GLY A 123 4.86 14.42 2.24
C GLY A 123 4.56 15.89 2.56
N ILE A 124 3.42 16.39 2.07
CA ILE A 124 2.94 17.75 2.38
C ILE A 124 2.73 17.89 3.89
N TYR A 125 2.10 16.90 4.54
CA TYR A 125 1.89 16.92 5.98
C TYR A 125 3.22 17.02 6.75
N GLY A 126 4.24 16.24 6.38
CA GLY A 126 5.57 16.29 6.97
C GLY A 126 6.20 17.69 6.86
N VAL A 127 6.09 18.33 5.69
CA VAL A 127 6.55 19.73 5.50
C VAL A 127 5.78 20.70 6.39
N MET A 128 4.46 20.54 6.54
CA MET A 128 3.62 21.39 7.38
C MET A 128 4.01 21.31 8.86
N ILE A 129 4.37 20.12 9.35
CA ILE A 129 4.82 19.94 10.74
C ILE A 129 6.33 20.16 10.92
N LYS A 130 7.03 20.58 9.86
CA LYS A 130 8.50 20.77 9.82
C LYS A 130 9.29 19.51 10.21
N ASP A 131 8.74 18.35 9.86
CA ASP A 131 9.31 17.05 10.14
C ASP A 131 9.81 16.40 8.84
N LEU A 132 11.12 16.49 8.63
CA LEU A 132 11.78 15.94 7.45
C LEU A 132 11.72 14.41 7.42
N TYR A 133 11.63 13.71 8.55
CA TYR A 133 11.58 12.26 8.57
C TYR A 133 10.24 11.73 8.05
N VAL A 134 9.16 12.47 8.26
CA VAL A 134 7.85 12.19 7.66
C VAL A 134 7.84 12.59 6.17
N ALA A 135 8.50 13.68 5.81
CA ALA A 135 8.49 14.17 4.42
C ALA A 135 9.41 13.37 3.46
N LEU A 136 10.63 13.04 3.88
CA LEU A 136 11.69 12.49 3.01
C LEU A 136 11.34 11.17 2.32
N PRO A 137 10.76 10.16 2.99
CA PRO A 137 10.36 8.93 2.32
C PRO A 137 9.36 9.19 1.18
N ASN A 138 8.47 10.15 1.38
CA ASN A 138 7.43 10.50 0.42
C ASN A 138 7.97 11.22 -0.82
N VAL A 139 9.08 11.97 -0.68
CA VAL A 139 9.78 12.59 -1.82
C VAL A 139 10.33 11.52 -2.78
N VAL A 140 10.69 10.34 -2.28
CA VAL A 140 11.19 9.22 -3.11
C VAL A 140 10.05 8.36 -3.65
N ILE A 141 9.01 8.12 -2.83
CA ILE A 141 7.88 7.26 -3.19
C ILE A 141 7.03 7.87 -4.31
N VAL A 142 6.73 9.17 -4.26
CA VAL A 142 5.91 9.85 -5.28
C VAL A 142 6.45 9.67 -6.72
N PRO A 143 7.71 10.02 -7.04
CA PRO A 143 8.23 9.85 -8.40
C PRO A 143 8.33 8.37 -8.81
N SER A 144 8.68 7.49 -7.87
CA SER A 144 8.74 6.04 -8.13
C SER A 144 7.37 5.47 -8.49
N ALA A 145 6.32 5.84 -7.76
CA ALA A 145 4.96 5.38 -7.99
C ALA A 145 4.35 5.98 -9.27
N LEU A 146 4.66 7.24 -9.59
CA LEU A 146 4.28 7.87 -10.86
C LEU A 146 4.90 7.13 -12.05
N PHE A 147 6.21 6.86 -11.99
CA PHE A 147 6.91 6.13 -13.05
C PHE A 147 6.27 4.75 -13.31
N ILE A 148 5.99 3.99 -12.25
CA ILE A 148 5.35 2.67 -12.37
C ILE A 148 3.92 2.81 -12.92
N SER A 149 3.15 3.80 -12.48
CA SER A 149 1.81 4.08 -13.01
C SER A 149 1.82 4.32 -14.51
N VAL A 150 2.72 5.19 -14.99
CA VAL A 150 2.85 5.52 -16.42
C VAL A 150 3.22 4.27 -17.22
N ARG A 151 4.17 3.48 -16.74
CA ARG A 151 4.58 2.22 -17.40
C ARG A 151 3.46 1.19 -17.43
N ALA A 152 2.67 1.08 -16.37
CA ALA A 152 1.50 0.20 -16.32
C ALA A 152 0.42 0.61 -17.34
N ILE A 153 0.12 1.91 -17.43
CA ILE A 153 -0.82 2.45 -18.45
C ILE A 153 -0.34 2.12 -19.86
N GLN A 154 0.94 2.37 -20.15
CA GLN A 154 1.53 2.08 -21.46
C GLN A 154 1.45 0.59 -21.80
N SER A 155 1.72 -0.28 -20.81
CA SER A 155 1.63 -1.75 -20.99
C SER A 155 0.21 -2.20 -21.32
N HIS A 156 -0.80 -1.71 -20.59
CA HIS A 156 -2.20 -2.07 -20.83
C HIS A 156 -2.68 -1.61 -22.22
N ARG A 157 -2.29 -0.40 -22.66
CA ARG A 157 -2.62 0.12 -23.99
C ARG A 157 -2.02 -0.75 -25.11
N ARG A 158 -0.75 -1.17 -24.97
CA ARG A 158 -0.08 -2.05 -25.94
C ARG A 158 -0.80 -3.39 -26.07
N TYR A 159 -1.13 -4.03 -24.94
CA TYR A 159 -1.80 -5.33 -24.96
C TYR A 159 -3.19 -5.28 -25.63
N GLY A 160 -3.95 -4.20 -25.36
CA GLY A 160 -5.22 -3.94 -26.05
C GLY A 160 -5.05 -3.83 -27.56
N SER A 161 -4.09 -3.02 -28.02
CA SER A 161 -3.83 -2.84 -29.46
C SER A 161 -3.40 -4.13 -30.18
N SER A 162 -2.57 -4.97 -29.54
CA SER A 162 -2.13 -6.26 -30.10
C SER A 162 -3.26 -7.28 -30.22
N THR A 163 -4.20 -7.26 -29.27
CA THR A 163 -5.35 -8.17 -29.28
C THR A 163 -6.31 -7.81 -30.41
N THR A 164 -6.63 -6.52 -30.57
CA THR A 164 -7.48 -6.03 -31.66
C THR A 164 -6.87 -6.33 -33.04
N ALA A 165 -5.56 -6.13 -33.20
CA ALA A 165 -4.87 -6.45 -34.45
C ALA A 165 -4.95 -7.95 -34.80
N LYS A 166 -4.79 -8.84 -33.82
CA LYS A 166 -4.89 -10.29 -34.01
C LYS A 166 -6.30 -10.75 -34.37
N VAL A 167 -7.33 -10.15 -33.77
CA VAL A 167 -8.74 -10.44 -34.11
C VAL A 167 -9.03 -10.04 -35.56
N ASN A 168 -8.60 -8.84 -35.98
CA ASN A 168 -8.83 -8.35 -37.34
C ASN A 168 -8.10 -9.18 -38.41
N SER A 169 -6.96 -9.81 -38.08
CA SER A 169 -6.24 -10.69 -39.01
C SER A 169 -6.86 -12.08 -39.17
N LEU A 170 -7.76 -12.49 -38.27
CA LEU A 170 -8.46 -13.77 -38.34
C LEU A 170 -9.84 -13.66 -39.02
N SER A 171 -10.32 -12.43 -39.23
CA SER A 171 -11.61 -12.14 -39.88
C SER A 171 -11.49 -11.80 -41.37
N ASN A 172 -10.27 -11.79 -41.91
CA ASN A 172 -9.94 -11.59 -43.33
C ASN A 172 -9.34 -12.88 -43.89
#